data_AF-A0A935U7V0-F1
#
_entry.id   AF-A0A935U7V0-F1
#
_cell.length_a   1.000
_cell.length_b   1.000
_cell.length_c   1.000
_cell.angle_alpha   90.00
_cell.angle_beta   90.00
_cell.angle_gamma   90.00
#
_symmetry.space_group_name_H-M   'P 1'
#
loop_
_entity.id
_entity.type
_entity.pdbx_description
1 polymer ?
#
loop_
_entity_poly.entity_id
_entity_poly.type
_entity_poly.pdbx_seq_one_letter_code
_entity_poly.pdbx_strand_id
1 'polypeptide(L)'
;MVGNWFEESVPVDQTASGPAGWPKSLAFVFDEVDPRVVRISIGGTVAPPGIWGIPADAPAPATVSVASGLVAYRLMYTESTTIQYGLMLVQLTATTGLGSLRGESAGRWPFTSAARVYRR
;
A
#
# COMPACT_ATOMS: atom_id res chain seq x y z
N MET A 1 4.25 -3.81 8.54
CA MET A 1 3.37 -3.96 7.35
C MET A 1 3.99 -4.70 6.16
N VAL A 2 5.28 -5.09 6.19
CA VAL A 2 5.93 -5.76 5.04
C VAL A 2 5.25 -7.10 4.68
N GLY A 3 5.01 -7.31 3.39
CA GLY A 3 4.38 -8.51 2.83
C GLY A 3 3.18 -8.22 1.93
N ASN A 4 2.50 -9.30 1.52
CA ASN A 4 1.28 -9.28 0.72
C ASN A 4 0.05 -9.13 1.62
N TRP A 5 -0.94 -8.41 1.12
CA TRP A 5 -2.21 -8.11 1.78
C TRP A 5 -3.33 -8.29 0.78
N PHE A 6 -4.39 -8.99 1.16
CA PHE A 6 -5.52 -9.34 0.32
C PHE A 6 -6.78 -8.77 0.95
N GLU A 7 -7.57 -8.06 0.14
CA GLU A 7 -8.82 -7.50 0.64
C GLU A 7 -9.77 -8.62 1.09
N GLU A 8 -10.51 -8.41 2.17
CA GLU A 8 -11.24 -9.48 2.86
C GLU A 8 -12.27 -10.23 1.97
N SER A 9 -12.77 -9.60 0.90
CA SER A 9 -13.73 -10.20 -0.02
C SER A 9 -13.11 -11.06 -1.12
N VAL A 10 -11.78 -11.14 -1.23
CA VAL A 10 -11.11 -12.01 -2.21
C VAL A 10 -10.44 -13.20 -1.55
N PRO A 11 -10.51 -14.41 -2.15
CA PRO A 11 -9.70 -15.53 -1.73
C PRO A 11 -8.21 -15.13 -1.74
N VAL A 12 -7.46 -15.58 -0.75
CA VAL A 12 -6.00 -15.46 -0.75
C VAL A 12 -5.47 -16.41 -1.82
N ASP A 13 -5.33 -15.91 -3.04
CA ASP A 13 -4.86 -16.65 -4.21
C ASP A 13 -3.47 -16.13 -4.64
N GLN A 14 -2.48 -17.02 -4.65
CA GLN A 14 -1.10 -16.73 -5.04
C GLN A 14 -0.78 -17.19 -6.47
N THR A 15 -1.76 -17.69 -7.22
CA THR A 15 -1.54 -18.31 -8.54
C THR A 15 -1.50 -17.31 -9.70
N ALA A 16 -1.99 -16.09 -9.51
CA ALA A 16 -1.95 -15.04 -10.52
C ALA A 16 -0.62 -14.28 -10.52
N SER A 17 -0.20 -13.76 -11.68
CA SER A 17 1.05 -13.00 -11.83
C SER A 17 0.79 -11.53 -12.17
N GLY A 18 1.47 -10.64 -11.45
CA GLY A 18 1.52 -9.20 -11.70
C GLY A 18 0.29 -8.40 -11.22
N PRO A 19 0.40 -7.06 -11.14
CA PRO A 19 -0.63 -6.18 -10.61
C PRO A 19 -2.01 -6.31 -11.29
N ALA A 20 -2.05 -6.63 -12.59
CA ALA A 20 -3.31 -6.86 -13.30
C ALA A 20 -4.00 -8.17 -12.90
N GLY A 21 -3.24 -9.18 -12.47
CA GLY A 21 -3.72 -10.49 -12.02
C GLY A 21 -4.02 -10.57 -10.51
N TRP A 22 -3.72 -9.53 -9.73
CA TRP A 22 -3.90 -9.52 -8.27
C TRP A 22 -5.08 -8.65 -7.83
N PRO A 23 -6.34 -9.00 -8.16
CA PRO A 23 -7.46 -8.15 -7.85
C PRO A 23 -7.56 -7.92 -6.34
N LYS A 24 -7.59 -6.65 -5.96
CA LYS A 24 -7.67 -6.20 -4.58
C LYS A 24 -6.54 -6.67 -3.66
N SER A 25 -5.34 -6.81 -4.19
CA SER A 25 -4.14 -7.06 -3.39
C SER A 25 -3.30 -5.79 -3.20
N LEU A 26 -2.57 -5.73 -2.10
CA LEU A 26 -1.54 -4.74 -1.82
C LEU A 26 -0.26 -5.48 -1.40
N ALA A 27 0.90 -4.96 -1.77
CA ALA A 27 2.16 -5.48 -1.24
C ALA A 27 3.09 -4.35 -0.83
N PHE A 28 3.70 -4.47 0.34
CA PHE A 28 4.77 -3.60 0.81
C PHE A 28 6.04 -4.43 0.85
N VAL A 29 6.97 -4.17 -0.07
CA VAL A 29 8.14 -5.03 -0.28
C VAL A 29 9.40 -4.19 -0.45
N PHE A 30 10.55 -4.81 -0.23
CA PHE A 30 11.82 -4.24 -0.64
C PHE A 30 12.07 -4.60 -2.10
N ASP A 31 12.68 -3.69 -2.84
CA ASP A 31 13.12 -3.93 -4.22
C ASP A 31 14.17 -5.05 -4.22
N GLU A 32 14.05 -5.96 -5.19
CA GLU A 32 14.94 -7.12 -5.29
C GLU A 32 16.38 -6.71 -5.66
N VAL A 33 16.53 -5.64 -6.45
CA VAL A 33 17.83 -5.15 -6.93
C VAL A 33 18.50 -4.26 -5.89
N ASP A 34 17.73 -3.37 -5.25
CA ASP A 34 18.22 -2.55 -4.13
C ASP A 34 17.31 -2.72 -2.90
N PRO A 35 17.69 -3.55 -1.90
CA PRO A 35 16.86 -3.82 -0.74
C PRO A 35 16.66 -2.60 0.18
N ARG A 36 17.33 -1.48 -0.09
CA ARG A 36 17.07 -0.21 0.61
C ARG A 36 15.83 0.51 0.08
N VAL A 37 15.41 0.19 -1.15
CA VAL A 37 14.25 0.80 -1.80
C VAL A 37 13.00 0.04 -1.42
N VAL A 38 12.00 0.76 -0.91
CA VAL A 38 10.68 0.22 -0.62
C VAL A 38 9.76 0.43 -1.81
N ARG A 39 9.02 -0.61 -2.17
CA ARG A 39 7.99 -0.60 -3.21
C ARG A 39 6.62 -0.90 -2.61
N ILE A 40 5.60 -0.22 -3.13
CA ILE A 40 4.20 -0.52 -2.89
C ILE A 40 3.59 -1.02 -4.19
N SER A 41 3.17 -2.28 -4.22
CA SER A 41 2.38 -2.83 -5.31
C SER A 41 0.90 -2.68 -5.01
N ILE A 42 0.14 -2.19 -5.98
CA ILE A 42 -1.32 -2.15 -5.94
C ILE A 42 -1.85 -3.03 -7.06
N GLY A 43 -2.58 -4.07 -6.65
CA GLY A 43 -3.28 -4.96 -7.54
C GLY A 43 -4.59 -4.37 -8.07
N GLY A 44 -5.05 -4.86 -9.22
CA GLY A 44 -6.18 -4.31 -9.96
C GLY A 44 -7.47 -4.19 -9.14
N THR A 45 -8.37 -3.30 -9.55
CA THR A 45 -9.70 -3.03 -8.95
C THR A 45 -9.73 -2.23 -7.63
N VAL A 46 -8.61 -2.02 -6.95
CA VAL A 46 -8.52 -1.12 -5.77
C VAL A 46 -8.17 0.31 -6.20
N ALA A 47 -7.16 0.42 -7.04
CA ALA A 47 -6.74 1.62 -7.75
C ALA A 47 -6.12 1.17 -9.08
N PRO A 48 -5.69 2.09 -9.97
CA PRO A 48 -4.96 1.68 -11.16
C PRO A 48 -3.76 0.82 -10.77
N PRO A 49 -3.64 -0.37 -11.37
CA PRO A 49 -2.64 -1.34 -10.96
C PRO A 49 -1.25 -0.80 -11.26
N GLY A 50 -0.30 -1.06 -10.37
CA GLY A 50 1.07 -0.57 -10.55
C GLY A 50 1.98 -0.83 -9.38
N ILE A 51 3.26 -0.54 -9.60
CA ILE A 51 4.32 -0.55 -8.59
C ILE A 51 4.73 0.91 -8.38
N TRP A 52 4.82 1.30 -7.12
CA TRP A 52 5.08 2.69 -6.73
C TRP A 52 6.26 2.74 -5.76
N GLY A 53 7.09 3.77 -5.89
CA GLY A 53 8.05 4.15 -4.86
C GLY A 53 7.37 4.94 -3.74
N ILE A 54 8.08 5.08 -2.61
CA ILE A 54 7.75 6.06 -1.57
C ILE A 54 8.95 6.99 -1.35
N PRO A 55 8.73 8.26 -0.96
CA PRO A 55 9.80 9.17 -0.59
C PRO A 55 10.64 8.67 0.58
N ALA A 56 11.92 9.04 0.62
CA ALA A 56 12.87 8.59 1.66
C ALA A 56 12.52 9.12 3.06
N ASP A 57 11.74 10.20 3.16
CA ASP A 57 11.25 10.78 4.42
C ASP A 57 9.95 10.11 4.92
N ALA A 58 9.36 9.20 4.15
CA ALA A 58 8.16 8.49 4.57
C ALA A 58 8.49 7.41 5.62
N PRO A 59 7.58 7.13 6.58
CA PRO A 59 7.78 6.06 7.55
C PRO A 59 8.02 4.71 6.86
N ALA A 60 9.09 4.01 7.20
CA ALA A 60 9.36 2.70 6.61
C ALA A 60 8.22 1.71 6.95
N PRO A 61 7.63 0.98 5.98
CA PRO A 61 6.54 0.03 6.28
C PRO A 61 6.91 -1.08 7.27
N ALA A 62 8.21 -1.34 7.46
CA ALA A 62 8.73 -2.25 8.48
C ALA A 62 8.59 -1.71 9.91
N THR A 63 8.56 -0.39 10.09
CA THR A 63 8.46 0.26 11.41
C THR A 63 7.03 0.66 11.77
N VAL A 64 6.10 0.62 10.81
CA VAL A 64 4.67 0.90 11.05
C VAL A 64 4.04 -0.20 11.90
N SER A 65 3.41 0.24 12.99
CA SER A 65 2.72 -0.58 13.99
C SER A 65 1.29 -0.07 14.22
N VAL A 66 0.51 -0.77 15.05
CA VAL A 66 -0.83 -0.30 15.45
C VAL A 66 -0.76 1.07 16.14
N ALA A 67 0.30 1.32 16.92
CA ALA A 67 0.52 2.59 17.61
C ALA A 67 0.86 3.75 16.65
N SER A 68 1.30 3.46 15.42
CA SER A 68 1.56 4.48 14.40
C SER A 68 0.28 5.17 13.93
N GLY A 69 -0.88 4.55 14.11
CA GLY A 69 -2.16 5.08 13.65
C GLY A 69 -2.21 5.19 12.12
N LEU A 70 -2.79 6.28 11.63
CA LEU A 70 -2.91 6.54 10.20
C LEU A 70 -1.58 7.08 9.63
N VAL A 71 -1.06 6.39 8.61
CA VAL A 71 0.16 6.73 7.87
C VAL A 71 -0.22 7.10 6.44
N ALA A 72 0.40 8.13 5.89
CA ALA A 72 0.19 8.57 4.52
C ALA A 72 1.43 8.29 3.67
N TYR A 73 1.26 7.53 2.58
CA TYR A 73 2.29 7.27 1.59
C TYR A 73 2.01 8.03 0.31
N ARG A 74 2.94 8.90 -0.08
CA ARG A 74 2.98 9.47 -1.43
C ARG A 74 3.47 8.38 -2.38
N LEU A 75 2.65 8.02 -3.36
CA LEU A 75 2.99 7.04 -4.38
C LEU A 75 3.77 7.76 -5.47
N MET A 76 5.02 7.38 -5.68
CA MET A 76 5.94 7.99 -6.63
C MET A 76 6.15 7.07 -7.83
N TYR A 77 6.36 7.63 -9.01
CA TYR A 77 6.79 6.83 -10.16
C TYR A 77 8.14 6.16 -9.87
N THR A 78 8.32 4.91 -10.28
CA THR A 78 9.54 4.15 -9.97
C THR A 78 10.80 4.75 -10.58
N GLU A 79 10.65 5.50 -11.66
CA GLU A 79 11.70 6.19 -12.42
C GLU A 79 11.87 7.66 -12.01
N SER A 80 11.10 8.16 -11.04
CA SER A 80 11.16 9.57 -10.61
C SER A 80 10.81 9.76 -9.14
N THR A 81 11.66 10.51 -8.43
CA THR A 81 11.40 10.93 -7.03
C THR A 81 10.62 12.24 -6.92
N THR A 82 10.27 12.88 -8.05
CA THR A 82 9.59 14.18 -8.07
C THR A 82 8.17 14.10 -8.62
N ILE A 83 7.84 13.05 -9.38
CA ILE A 83 6.50 12.85 -9.94
C ILE A 83 5.69 11.98 -8.99
N GLN A 84 4.72 12.61 -8.33
CA GLN A 84 3.75 11.93 -7.47
C GLN A 84 2.54 11.46 -8.30
N TYR A 85 2.19 10.19 -8.15
CA TYR A 85 0.99 9.59 -8.72
C TYR A 85 -0.25 9.81 -7.85
N GLY A 86 -0.12 9.68 -6.52
CA GLY A 86 -1.25 9.80 -5.62
C GLY A 86 -0.88 9.65 -4.14
N LEU A 87 -1.90 9.64 -3.28
CA LEU A 87 -1.76 9.42 -1.84
C LEU A 87 -2.49 8.14 -1.41
N MET A 88 -1.78 7.28 -0.69
CA MET A 88 -2.31 6.09 -0.04
C MET A 88 -2.31 6.31 1.47
N LEU A 89 -3.50 6.33 2.08
CA LEU A 89 -3.63 6.35 3.54
C LEU A 89 -3.74 4.92 4.04
N VAL A 90 -2.94 4.56 5.05
CA VAL A 90 -2.91 3.22 5.63
C VAL A 90 -2.93 3.24 7.14
N GLN A 91 -3.59 2.25 7.75
CA GLN A 91 -3.50 2.02 9.19
C GLN A 91 -3.44 0.53 9.43
N LEU A 92 -2.47 0.13 10.25
CA LEU A 92 -2.44 -1.20 10.82
C LEU A 92 -3.44 -1.25 11.98
N THR A 93 -4.55 -1.98 11.82
CA THR A 93 -5.61 -2.09 12.84
C THR A 93 -5.41 -3.30 13.76
N ALA A 94 -4.68 -4.30 13.27
CA ALA A 94 -4.21 -5.47 13.99
C ALA A 94 -2.95 -6.00 13.27
N THR A 95 -2.27 -7.01 13.82
CA THR A 95 -1.16 -7.70 13.12
C THR A 95 -1.52 -8.20 11.72
N THR A 96 -2.82 -8.38 11.44
CA THR A 96 -3.38 -8.87 10.17
C THR A 96 -4.41 -7.93 9.55
N GLY A 97 -4.51 -6.67 9.98
CA GLY A 97 -5.55 -5.75 9.51
C GLY A 97 -4.97 -4.47 8.92
N LEU A 98 -5.28 -4.17 7.66
CA LEU A 98 -4.89 -2.93 6.98
C LEU A 98 -6.12 -2.20 6.46
N GLY A 99 -6.29 -0.92 6.81
CA GLY A 99 -7.25 -0.02 6.16
C GLY A 99 -6.56 0.79 5.07
N SER A 100 -7.09 0.87 3.84
CA SER A 100 -6.53 1.74 2.77
C SER A 100 -7.53 2.73 2.19
N LEU A 101 -7.16 4.00 2.03
CA LEU A 101 -7.94 5.04 1.32
C LEU A 101 -7.10 5.74 0.24
N ARG A 102 -7.69 6.04 -0.93
CA ARG A 102 -7.13 6.96 -1.93
C ARG A 102 -7.48 8.40 -1.55
N GLY A 103 -6.48 9.27 -1.42
CA GLY A 103 -6.67 10.71 -1.18
C GLY A 103 -5.98 11.57 -2.24
N GLU A 104 -6.46 12.80 -2.44
CA GLU A 104 -5.87 13.80 -3.36
C GLU A 104 -5.10 14.91 -2.61
N SER A 105 -5.14 14.93 -1.27
CA SER A 105 -4.37 15.85 -0.43
C SER A 105 -4.17 15.33 1.00
N ALA A 106 -3.03 15.67 1.60
CA ALA A 106 -2.65 15.27 2.95
C ALA A 106 -3.50 16.04 3.99
N GLY A 107 -4.53 15.38 4.51
CA GLY A 107 -5.34 15.85 5.64
C GLY A 107 -5.56 14.71 6.63
N ARG A 108 -5.91 15.03 7.87
CA ARG A 108 -6.26 14.04 8.90
C ARG A 108 -7.67 13.52 8.61
N TRP A 109 -7.79 12.61 7.66
CA TRP A 109 -9.06 12.00 7.28
C TRP A 109 -9.30 10.74 8.12
N PRO A 110 -10.41 10.60 8.87
CA PRO A 110 -10.81 9.29 9.37
C PRO A 110 -11.09 8.36 8.17
N PHE A 111 -10.90 7.05 8.33
CA PHE A 111 -11.34 6.10 7.31
C PHE A 111 -12.84 6.30 7.06
N THR A 112 -13.19 6.58 5.81
CA THR A 112 -14.57 6.64 5.36
C THR A 112 -15.05 5.24 4.98
N SER A 113 -16.32 5.11 4.58
CA SER A 113 -16.86 3.87 4.00
C SER A 113 -16.14 3.38 2.73
N ALA A 114 -15.25 4.20 2.14
CA ALA A 114 -14.40 3.80 1.03
C ALA A 114 -13.13 3.05 1.46
N ALA A 115 -12.86 2.96 2.77
CA ALA A 115 -11.74 2.19 3.29
C ALA A 115 -11.95 0.70 3.06
N ARG A 116 -10.91 0.03 2.57
CA ARG A 116 -10.91 -1.42 2.37
C ARG A 116 -10.11 -2.09 3.49
N VAL A 117 -10.59 -3.24 3.96
CA VAL A 117 -9.93 -4.06 4.98
C VAL A 117 -9.16 -5.18 4.30
N TYR A 118 -7.87 -5.28 4.59
CA TYR A 118 -7.01 -6.34 4.07
C TYR A 118 -6.49 -7.24 5.19
N ARG A 119 -6.26 -8.49 4.82
CA ARG A 119 -5.66 -9.56 5.64
C ARG A 119 -4.41 -10.09 4.98
N ARG A 120 -3.53 -10.68 5.79
CA ARG A 120 -2.29 -11.28 5.34
C ARG A 120 -2.47 -12.77 5.06
#